data_AF-A0A930YA52-F1
#
_entry.id   AF-A0A930YA52-F1
#
_cell.length_a   1.000
_cell.length_b   1.000
_cell.length_c   1.000
_cell.angle_alpha   90.00
_cell.angle_beta   90.00
_cell.angle_gamma   90.00
#
_symmetry.space_group_name_H-M   'P 1'
#
loop_
_entity.id
_entity.type
_entity.pdbx_description
1 polymer ?
#
loop_
_entity_poly.entity_id
_entity_poly.type
_entity_poly.pdbx_seq_one_letter_code
_entity_poly.pdbx_strand_id
1 'polypeptide(L)'
;MRRTFSPDYKVAAVKLVAEQGYSVAQACSELGIGETALRRWIKQVQAEKQGYVLPGTKPVSPEQQRIRELEQRIKILEEDKEILKRLPRFLCHSSATLPSGKGIKIVWNKTGLCAIFAFRTNLLCPEKAAGEAQ
;
A
#
# COMPACT_ATOMS: atom_id res chain seq x y z
N MET A 1 6.43 19.87 27.04
CA MET A 1 6.26 18.45 26.63
C MET A 1 4.83 18.23 26.17
N ARG A 2 4.58 17.79 24.93
CA ARG A 2 3.22 17.58 24.40
C ARG A 2 2.74 16.18 24.79
N ARG A 3 1.59 16.06 25.46
CA ARG A 3 0.95 14.77 25.72
C ARG A 3 0.49 14.13 24.41
N THR A 4 0.88 12.89 24.17
CA THR A 4 0.47 12.08 23.02
C THR A 4 -0.45 10.97 23.50
N PHE A 5 -1.58 10.79 22.82
CA PHE A 5 -2.57 9.77 23.14
C PHE A 5 -2.63 8.72 22.03
N SER A 6 -2.80 7.46 22.41
CA SER A 6 -3.04 6.35 21.47
C SER A 6 -4.38 6.55 20.73
N PRO A 7 -4.52 6.02 19.50
CA PRO A 7 -5.78 6.11 18.77
C PRO A 7 -6.93 5.44 19.51
N ASP A 8 -6.69 4.27 20.10
CA ASP A 8 -7.71 3.53 20.88
C ASP A 8 -8.26 4.35 22.04
N TYR A 9 -7.39 5.08 22.72
CA TYR A 9 -7.78 5.97 23.81
C TYR A 9 -8.69 7.11 23.32
N LYS A 10 -8.41 7.67 22.14
CA LYS A 10 -9.26 8.72 21.55
C LYS A 10 -10.63 8.16 21.16
N VAL A 11 -10.68 6.95 20.60
CA VAL A 11 -11.94 6.27 20.29
C VAL A 11 -12.75 6.03 21.57
N ALA A 12 -12.12 5.50 22.62
CA ALA A 12 -12.76 5.27 23.91
C ALA A 12 -13.33 6.56 24.52
N ALA A 13 -12.55 7.65 24.51
CA ALA A 13 -12.99 8.95 25.01
C ALA A 13 -14.22 9.50 24.25
N VAL A 14 -14.26 9.32 22.93
CA VAL A 14 -15.41 9.73 22.10
C VAL A 14 -16.63 8.83 22.35
N LYS A 15 -16.43 7.53 22.57
CA LYS A 15 -17.51 6.59 22.91
C LYS A 15 -18.18 6.92 24.24
N LEU A 16 -17.44 7.37 25.25
CA LEU A 16 -18.02 7.82 26.52
C LEU A 16 -19.05 8.94 26.31
N VAL A 17 -18.74 9.90 25.45
CA VAL A 17 -19.66 11.00 25.13
C VAL A 17 -20.83 10.53 24.26
N ALA A 18 -20.55 9.71 23.23
CA ALA A 18 -21.54 9.33 22.23
C ALA A 18 -22.51 8.23 22.69
N GLU A 19 -22.03 7.24 23.45
CA GLU A 19 -22.81 6.06 23.86
C GLU A 19 -23.35 6.20 25.28
N GLN A 20 -22.58 6.79 26.20
CA GLN A 20 -22.95 6.90 27.62
C GLN A 20 -23.59 8.26 27.97
N GLY A 21 -23.68 9.19 27.01
CA GLY A 21 -24.38 10.46 27.18
C GLY A 21 -23.70 11.48 28.10
N TYR A 22 -22.42 11.29 28.42
CA TYR A 22 -21.66 12.25 29.22
C TYR A 22 -21.56 13.59 28.51
N SER A 23 -21.65 14.68 29.27
CA SER A 23 -21.30 15.99 28.72
C SER A 23 -19.79 16.05 28.45
N VAL A 24 -19.38 16.84 27.45
CA VAL A 24 -17.96 17.02 27.10
C VAL A 24 -17.14 17.46 28.30
N ALA A 25 -17.70 18.32 29.16
CA ALA A 25 -17.05 18.80 30.38
C ALA A 25 -16.85 17.68 31.42
N GLN A 26 -17.86 16.83 31.65
CA GLN A 26 -17.74 15.69 32.57
C GLN A 26 -16.70 14.68 32.09
N ALA A 27 -16.74 14.30 30.81
CA ALA A 27 -15.77 13.39 30.21
C ALA A 27 -14.33 13.95 30.28
N CYS A 28 -14.17 15.27 30.15
CA CYS A 28 -12.87 15.92 30.30
C CYS A 28 -12.34 15.86 31.74
N SER A 29 -13.21 16.07 32.73
CA SER A 29 -12.84 15.98 34.15
C SER A 29 -12.46 14.55 34.55
N GLU A 30 -13.19 13.56 34.05
CA GLU A 30 -12.95 12.15 34.37
C GLU A 30 -11.67 11.60 33.72
N LEU A 31 -11.40 11.99 32.47
CA LEU A 31 -10.22 11.55 31.73
C LEU A 31 -8.99 12.45 31.90
N GLY A 32 -9.16 13.64 32.49
CA GLY A 32 -8.10 14.66 32.61
C GLY A 32 -7.64 15.23 31.25
N ILE A 33 -8.57 15.40 30.31
CA ILE A 33 -8.29 15.86 28.93
C ILE A 33 -8.81 17.29 28.75
N GLY A 34 -8.13 18.09 27.93
CA GLY A 34 -8.63 19.42 27.56
C GLY A 34 -9.87 19.34 26.64
N GLU A 35 -10.87 20.17 26.91
CA GLU A 35 -12.14 20.19 26.17
C GLU A 35 -11.98 20.40 24.66
N THR A 36 -11.03 21.25 24.27
CA THR A 36 -10.71 21.52 22.87
C THR A 36 -10.18 20.28 22.14
N ALA A 37 -9.44 19.41 22.83
CA ALA A 37 -8.94 18.17 22.27
C ALA A 37 -10.07 17.16 22.08
N LEU A 38 -10.94 16.99 23.08
CA LEU A 38 -12.08 16.08 23.00
C LEU A 38 -13.05 16.48 21.87
N ARG A 39 -13.40 17.77 21.76
CA ARG A 39 -14.24 18.27 20.66
C ARG A 39 -13.63 18.01 19.28
N ARG A 40 -12.31 18.16 19.13
CA ARG A 40 -11.60 17.84 17.87
C ARG A 40 -11.69 16.36 17.55
N TRP A 41 -11.53 15.47 18.53
CA TRP A 41 -11.63 14.02 18.32
C TRP A 41 -13.05 13.58 17.97
N ILE A 42 -14.07 14.18 18.59
CA ILE A 42 -15.48 13.92 18.24
C ILE A 42 -15.73 14.27 16.77
N LYS A 43 -15.33 15.47 16.33
CA LYS A 43 -15.44 15.89 14.92
C LYS A 43 -14.69 14.96 13.98
N GLN A 44 -13.49 14.53 14.38
CA GLN A 44 -12.69 13.59 13.61
C GLN A 44 -13.42 12.26 13.45
N VAL A 45 -13.83 11.60 14.54
CA VAL A 45 -14.54 10.31 14.48
C VAL A 45 -15.85 10.41 13.71
N GLN A 46 -16.57 11.52 13.80
CA GLN A 46 -17.77 11.77 12.98
C GLN A 46 -17.46 11.87 11.49
N ALA A 47 -16.40 12.60 11.10
CA ALA A 47 -15.96 12.66 9.72
C ALA A 47 -15.50 11.30 9.20
N GLU A 48 -14.78 10.52 10.02
CA GLU A 48 -14.32 9.19 9.66
C GLU A 48 -15.50 8.22 9.44
N LYS A 49 -16.57 8.32 10.25
CA LYS A 49 -17.83 7.58 10.04
C LYS A 49 -18.55 7.97 8.75
N GLN A 50 -18.37 9.19 8.27
CA GLN A 50 -18.90 9.67 6.99
C GLN A 50 -17.99 9.29 5.81
N GLY A 51 -16.89 8.57 6.05
CA GLY A 51 -15.92 8.18 5.02
C GLY A 51 -14.90 9.26 4.67
N TYR A 52 -14.87 10.39 5.38
CA TYR A 52 -13.90 11.46 5.16
C TYR A 52 -12.75 11.40 6.17
N VAL A 53 -11.51 11.55 5.68
CA VAL A 53 -10.33 11.73 6.54
C VAL A 53 -9.98 13.21 6.57
N LEU A 54 -9.97 13.82 7.75
CA LEU A 54 -9.56 15.22 7.90
C LEU A 54 -8.07 15.39 7.50
N PRO A 55 -7.73 16.44 6.71
CA PRO A 55 -6.37 16.66 6.25
C PRO A 55 -5.42 16.93 7.41
N GLY A 56 -4.24 16.28 7.40
CA GLY A 56 -3.19 16.47 8.41
C GLY A 56 -3.38 15.69 9.73
N THR A 57 -4.44 14.90 9.87
CA THR A 57 -4.66 14.04 11.05
C THR A 57 -4.42 12.57 10.75
N LYS A 58 -3.88 11.84 11.74
CA LYS A 58 -3.78 10.38 11.67
C LYS A 58 -5.17 9.78 11.92
N PRO A 59 -5.61 8.79 11.12
CA PRO A 59 -6.90 8.16 11.32
C PRO A 59 -6.99 7.55 12.72
N VAL A 60 -8.11 7.79 13.38
CA VAL A 60 -8.38 7.33 14.74
C VAL A 60 -9.15 6.01 14.73
N SER A 61 -10.02 5.82 13.75
CA SER A 61 -10.76 4.58 13.51
C SER A 61 -9.83 3.44 13.04
N PRO A 62 -9.97 2.23 13.58
CA PRO A 62 -9.17 1.07 13.18
C PRO A 62 -9.41 0.69 11.71
N GLU A 63 -10.61 0.94 11.18
CA GLU A 63 -10.93 0.69 9.78
C GLU A 63 -10.11 1.59 8.86
N GLN A 64 -10.08 2.90 9.15
CA GLN A 64 -9.30 3.84 8.34
C GLN A 64 -7.78 3.67 8.50
N GLN A 65 -7.32 3.18 9.65
CA GLN A 65 -5.91 2.78 9.79
C GLN A 65 -5.56 1.64 8.85
N ARG A 66 -6.41 0.61 8.76
CA ARG A 66 -6.22 -0.49 7.80
C ARG A 66 -6.24 0.00 6.36
N ILE A 67 -7.18 0.89 6.01
CA ILE A 67 -7.24 1.48 4.67
C ILE A 67 -5.90 2.13 4.32
N ARG A 68 -5.36 2.96 5.22
CA ARG A 68 -4.07 3.63 5.01
C ARG A 68 -2.91 2.65 4.88
N GLU A 69 -2.85 1.63 5.74
CA GLU A 69 -1.80 0.61 5.66
C GLU A 69 -1.85 -0.15 4.33
N LEU A 70 -3.07 -0.46 3.87
CA LEU A 70 -3.29 -1.11 2.57
C LEU A 70 -2.90 -0.20 1.41
N GLU A 71 -3.28 1.08 1.43
CA GLU A 71 -2.87 2.07 0.43
C GLU A 71 -1.35 2.21 0.36
N GLN A 72 -0.68 2.23 1.51
CA GLN A 72 0.78 2.28 1.57
C GLN A 72 1.42 1.02 0.97
N ARG A 73 0.87 -0.16 1.26
CA ARG A 73 1.35 -1.41 0.67
C ARG A 73 1.15 -1.44 -0.84
N ILE A 74 -0.01 -1.00 -1.33
CA ILE A 74 -0.29 -0.90 -2.77
C ILE A 74 0.73 0.00 -3.44
N LYS A 75 0.98 1.18 -2.87
CA LYS A 75 1.96 2.12 -3.42
C LYS A 75 3.37 1.53 -3.52
N ILE A 76 3.83 0.87 -2.46
CA ILE A 76 5.14 0.18 -2.45
C ILE A 76 5.18 -0.89 -3.54
N LEU A 77 4.14 -1.72 -3.63
CA LEU A 77 4.06 -2.77 -4.64
C LEU A 77 4.01 -2.22 -6.07
N GLU A 78 3.39 -1.07 -6.28
CA GLU A 78 3.37 -0.38 -7.57
C GLU A 78 4.75 0.17 -7.93
N GLU A 79 5.45 0.78 -6.98
CA GLU A 79 6.84 1.23 -7.15
C GLU A 79 7.77 0.05 -7.48
N ASP A 80 7.65 -1.07 -6.77
CA ASP A 80 8.41 -2.29 -7.02
C ASP A 80 8.15 -2.84 -8.43
N LYS A 81 6.89 -2.85 -8.88
CA LYS A 81 6.54 -3.26 -10.26
C LYS A 81 7.16 -2.34 -11.30
N GLU A 82 7.16 -1.04 -11.08
CA GLU A 82 7.77 -0.07 -12.00
C GLU A 82 9.29 -0.24 -12.09
N ILE A 83 9.94 -0.60 -10.97
CA ILE A 83 11.37 -0.96 -10.97
C ILE A 83 11.58 -2.22 -11.80
N LEU A 84 10.83 -3.30 -11.52
CA LEU A 84 10.95 -4.58 -12.23
C LEU A 84 10.72 -4.45 -13.75
N LYS A 85 9.81 -3.56 -14.19
CA LYS A 85 9.61 -3.26 -15.62
C LYS A 85 10.80 -2.55 -16.28
N ARG A 86 11.62 -1.82 -15.53
CA ARG A 86 12.80 -1.11 -16.05
C ARG A 86 14.06 -1.98 -16.10
N LEU A 87 14.12 -3.03 -15.29
CA LEU A 87 15.26 -3.96 -15.24
C LEU A 87 15.60 -4.68 -16.58
N PRO A 88 14.64 -5.09 -17.43
CA PRO A 88 14.96 -5.72 -18.72
C PRO A 88 15.85 -4.84 -19.60
N ARG A 89 15.69 -3.51 -19.52
CA ARG A 89 16.52 -2.55 -20.26
C ARG A 89 17.93 -2.42 -19.66
N PHE A 90 18.07 -2.54 -18.34
CA PHE A 90 19.37 -2.51 -17.66
C PHE A 90 20.16 -3.81 -17.86
N LEU A 91 19.49 -4.95 -17.76
CA LEU A 91 20.10 -6.28 -17.91
C LEU A 91 20.54 -6.58 -19.35
N CYS A 92 19.92 -5.97 -20.36
CA CYS A 92 20.31 -6.16 -21.76
C CYS A 92 21.55 -5.33 -22.16
N HIS A 93 21.86 -4.24 -21.46
CA HIS A 93 23.04 -3.41 -21.74
C HIS A 93 24.34 -3.98 -21.13
N SER A 94 24.23 -4.86 -20.14
CA SER A 94 25.37 -5.57 -19.54
C SER A 94 25.53 -6.98 -20.11
N SER A 95 25.46 -7.14 -21.44
CA SER A 95 26.06 -8.31 -22.08
C SER A 95 27.54 -8.01 -22.31
N ALA A 96 28.34 -8.34 -21.29
CA ALA A 96 29.80 -8.32 -21.42
C ALA A 96 30.19 -9.20 -22.62
N THR A 97 30.85 -8.57 -23.59
CA THR A 97 31.41 -9.23 -24.76
C THR A 97 32.41 -10.27 -24.27
N LEU A 98 32.09 -11.56 -24.42
CA LEU A 98 33.06 -12.63 -24.18
C LEU A 98 34.16 -12.55 -25.25
N PRO A 99 35.45 -12.45 -24.88
CA PRO A 99 36.53 -12.45 -25.84
C PRO A 99 36.58 -13.78 -26.59
N SER A 100 36.72 -13.65 -27.90
CA SER A 100 36.83 -14.70 -28.90
C SER A 100 37.73 -15.85 -28.49
N GLY A 101 37.27 -17.09 -28.70
CA GLY A 101 38.14 -18.25 -28.60
C GLY A 101 37.47 -19.59 -28.89
N LYS A 102 37.53 -19.99 -30.18
CA LYS A 102 37.32 -21.35 -30.72
C LYS A 102 35.87 -21.83 -30.84
N GLY A 103 35.40 -21.83 -32.10
CA GLY A 103 34.08 -22.32 -32.50
C GLY A 103 33.91 -23.82 -32.32
N ILE A 104 32.93 -24.19 -31.50
CA ILE A 104 32.28 -25.50 -31.54
C ILE A 104 31.00 -25.31 -32.34
N LYS A 105 30.90 -25.91 -33.53
CA LYS A 105 29.66 -25.93 -34.32
C LYS A 105 28.66 -26.88 -33.66
N ILE A 106 27.81 -26.35 -32.80
CA ILE A 106 26.64 -27.08 -32.29
C ILE A 106 25.57 -27.00 -33.38
N VAL A 107 25.30 -28.10 -34.07
CA VAL A 107 24.19 -28.22 -35.01
C VAL A 107 22.91 -28.39 -34.19
N TRP A 108 22.08 -27.35 -34.14
CA TRP A 108 20.76 -27.42 -33.51
C TRP A 108 19.73 -27.86 -34.55
N ASN A 109 19.09 -29.01 -34.33
CA ASN A 109 17.91 -29.42 -35.08
C ASN A 109 16.70 -28.56 -34.62
N LYS A 110 15.92 -28.05 -35.58
CA LYS A 110 14.86 -27.04 -35.41
C LYS A 110 13.76 -27.39 -34.39
N THR A 111 13.65 -28.64 -33.94
CA THR A 111 12.67 -29.08 -32.95
C THR A 111 13.14 -28.96 -31.49
N GLY A 112 14.44 -28.70 -31.23
CA GLY A 112 14.98 -28.67 -29.86
C GLY A 112 14.95 -27.32 -29.16
N LEU A 113 14.73 -26.21 -29.88
CA LEU A 113 14.91 -24.85 -29.35
C LEU A 113 13.68 -24.27 -28.62
N CYS A 114 12.49 -24.84 -28.76
CA CYS A 114 11.33 -24.38 -27.99
C CYS A 114 11.35 -24.83 -26.52
N ALA A 115 11.92 -26.00 -26.21
CA ALA A 115 11.83 -26.59 -24.87
C ALA A 115 12.71 -25.89 -23.82
N ILE A 116 13.86 -25.34 -24.23
CA ILE A 116 14.78 -24.68 -23.29
C ILE A 116 14.30 -23.27 -22.94
N PHE A 117 13.57 -22.59 -23.82
CA PHE A 117 13.03 -21.25 -23.55
C PHE A 117 11.69 -21.27 -22.80
N ALA A 118 10.92 -22.36 -22.88
CA ALA A 118 9.57 -22.43 -22.29
C ALA A 118 9.51 -22.82 -20.80
N PHE A 119 10.62 -23.17 -20.15
CA PHE A 119 10.57 -23.73 -18.78
C PHE A 119 10.98 -22.76 -17.65
N ARG A 120 11.50 -21.56 -17.93
CA ARG A 120 12.02 -20.66 -16.86
C ARG A 120 11.27 -19.34 -16.69
N THR A 121 10.31 -19.02 -17.55
CA THR A 121 9.49 -17.80 -17.39
C THR A 121 8.02 -18.14 -17.53
N ASN A 122 7.43 -18.60 -16.41
CA ASN A 122 6.01 -18.42 -16.13
C ASN A 122 5.73 -16.93 -15.82
N LEU A 123 6.19 -16.06 -16.73
CA LEU A 123 5.90 -14.64 -16.75
C LEU A 123 4.90 -14.47 -17.88
N LEU A 124 3.64 -14.23 -17.48
CA LEU A 124 2.60 -13.65 -18.30
C LEU A 124 3.20 -12.66 -19.31
N CYS A 125 3.08 -12.95 -20.60
CA CYS A 125 3.04 -11.90 -21.61
C CYS A 125 1.65 -11.24 -21.52
N PRO A 126 1.53 -9.96 -21.14
CA PRO A 126 0.29 -9.23 -21.33
C PRO A 126 0.28 -8.72 -22.78
N GLU A 127 -0.11 -9.58 -23.73
CA GLU A 127 -0.49 -9.11 -25.05
C GLU A 127 -1.68 -9.93 -25.55
N LYS A 128 -2.85 -9.58 -25.01
CA LYS A 128 -4.17 -9.77 -25.64
C LYS A 128 -5.21 -8.98 -24.83
N ALA A 129 -5.16 -7.66 -25.01
CA ALA A 129 -6.27 -6.77 -24.70
C ALA A 129 -6.52 -5.88 -25.93
N ALA A 130 -6.90 -6.52 -27.02
CA ALA A 130 -7.78 -5.98 -28.05
C ALA A 130 -8.76 -7.13 -28.31
N GLY A 131 -10.02 -7.10 -27.90
CA GLY A 131 -10.96 -6.00 -28.10
C GLY A 131 -11.74 -6.22 -29.40
N GLU A 132 -12.15 -7.46 -29.71
CA GLU A 132 -13.26 -7.72 -30.65
C GLU A 132 -14.56 -7.41 -29.91
N ALA A 133 -15.10 -6.22 -30.16
CA ALA A 133 -16.51 -5.92 -29.95
C ALA A 133 -17.23 -6.15 -31.29
N GLN A 134 -18.23 -7.03 -31.26
CA GLN A 134 -19.30 -7.10 -32.26
C GLN A 134 -20.26 -5.93 -32.10
#